data_AF-A0A7V4GYN3-F1
#
_entry.id   AF-A0A7V4GYN3-F1
#
_cell.length_a   1.000
_cell.length_b   1.000
_cell.length_c   1.000
_cell.angle_alpha   90.00
_cell.angle_beta   90.00
_cell.angle_gamma   90.00
#
_symmetry.space_group_name_H-M   'P 1'
#
loop_
_entity.id
_entity.type
_entity.pdbx_description
1 polymer ?
#
loop_
_entity_poly.entity_id
_entity_poly.type
_entity_poly.pdbx_seq_one_letter_code
_entity_poly.pdbx_strand_id
1 'polypeptide(L)' 'MKVTEVLSRSKETRFSFELLPPLKGSSIQVIYDAIDPLMEFNPLNINITYHQSEVEYRRLPGG' A
#
# COMPACT_ATOMS: atom_id res chain seq x y z
N MET A 1 8.30 -5.83 -15.07
CA MET A 1 6.90 -5.64 -15.53
C MET A 1 6.51 -4.19 -15.26
N LYS A 2 5.92 -3.46 -16.21
CA LYS A 2 5.42 -2.09 -16.01
C LYS A 2 3.89 -2.12 -15.97
N VAL A 3 3.28 -1.55 -14.93
CA VAL A 3 1.81 -1.50 -14.79
C VAL A 3 1.17 -0.82 -16.00
N THR A 4 1.78 0.26 -16.51
CA THR A 4 1.31 0.99 -17.69
C THR A 4 1.25 0.14 -18.95
N GLU A 5 2.22 -0.77 -19.15
CA GLU A 5 2.26 -1.68 -20.29
C GLU A 5 1.22 -2.80 -20.17
N VAL A 6 0.97 -3.29 -18.96
CA VAL A 6 -0.06 -4.31 -18.74
C VAL A 6 -1.46 -3.71 -18.94
N LEU A 7 -1.68 -2.48 -18.46
CA LEU A 7 -2.94 -1.76 -18.67
C LEU A 7 -3.20 -1.48 -20.16
N SER A 8 -2.18 -1.04 -20.91
CA SER A 8 -2.35 -0.75 -22.35
C SER A 8 -2.64 -1.98 -23.20
N ARG A 9 -2.25 -3.19 -22.72
CA ARG A 9 -2.49 -4.46 -23.40
C ARG A 9 -3.69 -5.24 -22.86
N SER A 10 -4.29 -4.81 -21.74
CA SER A 10 -5.39 -5.55 -21.13
C SER A 10 -6.65 -5.42 -21.98
N LYS A 11 -7.30 -6.55 -22.27
CA LYS A 11 -8.60 -6.61 -22.95
C LYS A 11 -9.75 -6.82 -21.97
N GLU A 12 -9.43 -7.01 -20.70
CA GLU A 12 -10.35 -7.37 -19.64
C GLU A 12 -10.15 -6.44 -18.44
N THR A 13 -11.20 -6.26 -17.65
CA THR A 13 -11.15 -5.55 -16.38
C THR A 13 -10.23 -6.28 -15.42
N ARG A 14 -9.33 -5.55 -14.76
CA ARG A 14 -8.37 -6.09 -13.81
C ARG A 14 -8.69 -5.62 -12.40
N PHE A 15 -8.39 -6.48 -11.43
CA PHE A 15 -8.45 -6.17 -10.02
C PHE A 15 -7.11 -5.62 -9.54
N SER A 16 -7.12 -4.60 -8.68
CA SER A 16 -5.97 -4.06 -7.96
C SER A 16 -6.44 -3.43 -6.67
N PHE A 17 -5.60 -3.36 -5.66
CA PHE A 17 -5.96 -2.78 -4.37
C PHE A 17 -4.78 -2.09 -3.69
N GLU A 18 -5.09 -1.35 -2.63
CA GLU A 18 -4.13 -0.59 -1.85
C GLU A 18 -4.19 -0.98 -0.37
N LEU A 19 -3.03 -1.04 0.27
CA LEU A 19 -2.87 -1.33 1.68
C LEU A 19 -2.24 -0.14 2.40
N LEU A 20 -2.70 0.10 3.63
CA LEU A 20 -2.01 1.00 4.53
C LEU A 20 -0.77 0.31 5.12
N PRO A 21 0.31 1.05 5.39
CA PRO A 21 1.48 0.50 6.04
C PRO A 21 1.09 0.07 7.46
N PRO A 22 1.67 -1.04 7.96
CA PRO A 22 1.40 -1.46 9.31
C PRO A 22 1.96 -0.44 10.30
N LEU A 23 1.40 -0.41 11.51
CA LEU A 23 1.89 0.48 12.57
C LEU A 23 3.36 0.18 12.88
N LYS A 24 4.12 1.23 13.20
CA LYS A 24 5.53 1.11 13.58
C LYS A 24 5.70 0.06 14.70
N GLY A 25 6.57 -0.92 14.49
CA GLY A 25 6.79 -2.03 15.42
C GLY A 25 5.94 -3.28 15.16
N SER A 26 5.02 -3.24 14.20
CA SER A 26 4.27 -4.43 13.77
C SER A 26 5.11 -5.31 12.84
N SER A 27 4.85 -6.62 12.87
CA SER A 27 5.48 -7.59 11.97
C SER A 27 5.00 -7.41 10.52
N ILE A 28 5.89 -7.64 9.55
CA ILE A 28 5.53 -7.72 8.13
C ILE A 28 4.52 -8.83 7.84
N GLN A 29 4.41 -9.84 8.72
CA GLN A 29 3.44 -10.93 8.59
C GLN A 29 2.00 -10.43 8.45
N VAL A 30 1.66 -9.33 9.12
CA VAL A 30 0.33 -8.71 9.02
C VAL A 30 -0.01 -8.30 7.58
N ILE A 31 1.00 -7.87 6.81
CA ILE A 31 0.81 -7.53 5.39
C ILE A 31 0.56 -8.81 4.58
N TYR A 32 1.32 -9.88 4.83
CA TYR A 32 1.15 -11.15 4.11
C TYR A 32 -0.23 -11.76 4.39
N ASP A 33 -0.64 -11.80 5.66
CA ASP A 33 -1.94 -12.34 6.06
C ASP A 33 -3.11 -11.56 5.42
N ALA A 34 -2.92 -10.27 5.15
CA ALA A 34 -3.91 -9.44 4.44
C ALA A 34 -3.90 -9.65 2.92
N ILE A 35 -2.74 -9.97 2.33
CA ILE A 35 -2.60 -10.18 0.88
C ILE A 35 -3.05 -11.58 0.47
N ASP A 36 -2.74 -12.60 1.26
CA ASP A 36 -2.92 -14.02 0.89
C ASP A 36 -4.34 -14.36 0.39
N PRO A 37 -5.44 -13.92 1.05
CA PRO A 37 -6.80 -14.18 0.57
C PRO A 37 -7.11 -13.51 -0.77
N LEU A 38 -6.39 -12.44 -1.12
CA LEU A 38 -6.63 -11.66 -2.34
C LEU A 38 -5.81 -12.19 -3.53
N MET A 39 -4.82 -13.05 -3.29
CA MET A 39 -3.95 -13.58 -4.34
C MET A 39 -4.69 -14.51 -5.31
N GLU A 40 -5.75 -15.20 -4.86
CA GLU A 40 -6.56 -16.06 -5.74
C GLU A 40 -7.23 -15.28 -6.88
N PHE A 41 -7.47 -13.98 -6.68
CA PHE A 41 -8.07 -13.09 -7.68
C PHE A 41 -7.05 -12.50 -8.66
N ASN A 42 -5.78 -12.90 -8.57
CA ASN A 42 -4.70 -12.48 -9.46
C ASN A 42 -4.62 -10.94 -9.64
N PRO A 43 -4.38 -10.19 -8.55
CA PRO A 43 -4.33 -8.74 -8.60
C PRO A 43 -3.24 -8.26 -9.57
N LEU A 44 -3.57 -7.24 -10.37
CA LEU A 44 -2.65 -6.62 -11.32
C LEU A 44 -1.48 -5.93 -10.61
N ASN A 45 -1.78 -5.22 -9.52
CA ASN A 45 -0.80 -4.56 -8.66
C ASN A 45 -1.40 -4.39 -7.25
N ILE A 46 -0.49 -4.22 -6.29
CA ILE A 46 -0.81 -3.91 -4.89
C ILE A 46 -0.05 -2.63 -4.56
N ASN A 47 -0.77 -1.57 -4.22
CA ASN A 47 -0.17 -0.33 -3.75
C ASN A 47 -0.02 -0.37 -2.23
N ILE A 48 1.06 0.22 -1.71
CA ILE A 48 1.23 0.45 -0.28
C ILE A 48 1.34 1.95 -0.10
N THR A 49 0.45 2.55 0.69
CA THR A 49 0.54 3.98 0.95
C THR A 49 1.75 4.29 1.81
N TYR A 50 2.27 5.50 1.63
CA TYR A 50 3.28 6.03 2.52
C TYR A 50 2.78 7.35 3.08
N HIS A 51 2.59 7.40 4.39
CA HIS A 51 2.37 8.66 5.08
C HIS A 51 3.73 9.26 5.40
N GLN A 52 4.04 10.40 4.78
CA GLN A 52 5.23 11.16 5.16
C GLN A 52 5.15 11.53 6.64
N SER A 53 6.25 11.39 7.37
CA SER A 53 6.31 11.86 8.75
C SER A 53 6.13 13.38 8.76
N GLU A 54 5.04 13.85 9.36
CA GLU A 54 4.83 15.28 9.59
C GLU A 54 5.72 15.76 10.73
N VAL A 55 6.25 16.97 10.60
CA VAL A 55 6.98 17.64 11.67
C VAL A 55 5.97 18.39 12.52
N GLU A 56 5.65 17.85 13.70
CA GLU A 56 4.87 18.58 14.69
C GLU A 56 5.76 19.56 15.45
N TYR A 57 5.59 20.86 15.19
CA TYR A 57 6.19 21.90 16.00
C TYR A 57 5.35 22.11 17.26
N ARG A 58 5.83 21.60 18.40
CA ARG A 58 5.23 21.90 19.70
C ARG A 58 5.77 23.23 20.21
N ARG A 59 4.89 24.23 20.34
CA ARG A 59 5.25 25.51 20.95
C ARG A 59 5.49 25.31 22.44
N LEU A 60 6.70 25.59 22.90
CA LEU A 60 7.04 25.53 24.32
C LEU A 60 6.46 26.77 25.04
N PRO A 61 6.21 26.69 26.37
CA PRO A 61 5.64 27.82 27.14
C PRO A 61 6.44 29.13 27.06
N GLY A 62 7.71 29.07 26.61
CA GLY A 62 8.62 30.22 26.49
C GLY A 62 8.84 30.76 25.07
N GLY A 63 8.20 30.17 24.04
CA GLY A 63 8.53 30.46 22.63
C GLY A 63 9.51 29.47 22.04
#